data_AF-A0A2P8K8E6-F1
#
_entry.id   AF-A0A2P8K8E6-F1
#
_cell.length_a   1.000
_cell.length_b   1.000
_cell.length_c   1.000
_cell.angle_alpha   90.00
_cell.angle_beta   90.00
_cell.angle_gamma   90.00
#
_symmetry.space_group_name_H-M   'P 1'
#
loop_
_entity.id
_entity.type
_entity.pdbx_description
1 polymer ?
#
loop_
_entity_poly.entity_id
_entity_poly.type
_entity_poly.pdbx_seq_one_letter_code
_entity_poly.pdbx_strand_id
1 'polypeptide(L)'
;MLPGPAVAARRSVEGRLAEAGLPPPRVTVEVSNTAGGQLNRLVAQSDLVSIMSESQLGMASGQGLAPLPMAEARFTRTIGALTRKGVALPPLAQRFLELLEETARGEVGPAGPARRGARRPARA
;
A
#
# COMPACT_ATOMS: atom_id res chain seq x y z
N MET A 1 -10.49 -7.88 -9.73
CA MET A 1 -10.69 -6.45 -9.43
C MET A 1 -9.34 -5.75 -9.51
N LEU A 2 -9.22 -4.68 -10.29
CA LEU A 2 -7.97 -3.93 -10.45
C LEU A 2 -8.25 -2.42 -10.44
N PRO A 3 -7.27 -1.55 -10.14
CA PRO A 3 -7.45 -0.12 -10.26
C PRO A 3 -7.46 0.36 -11.71
N GLY A 4 -7.64 1.66 -11.94
CA GLY A 4 -7.55 2.25 -13.28
C GLY A 4 -6.22 1.96 -13.99
N PRO A 5 -6.19 1.95 -15.34
CA PRO A 5 -5.04 1.52 -16.14
C PRO A 5 -3.78 2.39 -15.93
N ALA A 6 -3.95 3.63 -15.47
CA ALA A 6 -2.82 4.52 -15.16
C ALA A 6 -2.10 4.18 -13.83
N VAL A 7 -2.65 3.28 -13.01
CA VAL A 7 -2.06 2.93 -11.72
C VAL A 7 -0.91 1.94 -11.90
N ALA A 8 0.26 2.30 -11.37
CA ALA A 8 1.50 1.54 -11.54
C ALA A 8 1.37 0.06 -11.15
N ALA A 9 0.64 -0.24 -10.07
CA ALA A 9 0.42 -1.61 -9.62
C ALA A 9 -0.36 -2.46 -10.64
N ARG A 10 -1.37 -1.90 -11.33
CA ARG A 10 -2.06 -2.60 -12.42
C ARG A 10 -1.13 -2.83 -13.60
N ARG A 11 -0.40 -1.80 -14.03
CA ARG A 11 0.60 -1.94 -15.11
C ARG A 11 1.65 -3.02 -14.80
N SER A 12 2.05 -3.15 -13.53
CA SER A 12 2.97 -4.21 -13.11
C SER A 12 2.37 -5.60 -13.27
N VAL A 13 1.10 -5.81 -12.91
CA VAL A 13 0.42 -7.09 -13.09
C VAL A 13 0.26 -7.42 -14.58
N GLU A 14 -0.24 -6.46 -15.36
CA GLU A 14 -0.42 -6.60 -16.81
C GLU A 14 0.91 -6.87 -17.53
N GLY A 15 1.98 -6.15 -17.15
CA GLY A 15 3.32 -6.36 -17.70
C GLY A 15 3.84 -7.76 -17.44
N ARG A 16 3.71 -8.29 -16.21
CA ARG A 16 4.16 -9.64 -15.88
C ARG A 16 3.36 -10.74 -16.57
N LEU A 17 2.04 -10.55 -16.72
CA LEU A 17 1.20 -11.45 -17.53
C LEU A 17 1.69 -11.45 -18.99
N ALA A 18 1.95 -10.26 -19.56
CA ALA A 18 2.44 -10.13 -20.94
C ALA A 18 3.83 -10.76 -21.13
N GLU A 19 4.77 -10.52 -20.21
CA GLU A 19 6.11 -11.13 -20.20
C GLU A 19 6.05 -12.66 -20.16
N ALA A 20 5.06 -13.22 -19.47
CA ALA A 20 4.80 -14.66 -19.42
C ALA A 20 4.00 -15.21 -20.63
N GLY A 21 3.65 -14.37 -21.61
CA GLY A 21 2.83 -14.76 -22.77
C GLY A 21 1.37 -15.06 -22.44
N LEU A 22 0.89 -14.60 -21.27
CA LEU A 22 -0.48 -14.79 -20.81
C LEU A 22 -1.41 -13.68 -21.32
N PRO A 23 -2.71 -13.95 -21.48
CA PRO A 23 -3.68 -12.92 -21.85
C PRO A 23 -3.77 -11.83 -20.77
N PRO A 24 -4.18 -10.60 -21.15
CA PRO A 24 -4.43 -9.54 -20.18
C PRO A 24 -5.50 -9.96 -19.17
N PRO A 25 -5.43 -9.45 -17.92
CA PRO A 25 -6.37 -9.83 -16.88
C PRO A 25 -7.79 -9.37 -17.25
N ARG A 26 -8.79 -10.22 -17.03
CA ARG A 26 -10.20 -9.83 -17.14
C ARG A 26 -10.58 -8.94 -15.95
N VAL A 27 -10.76 -7.66 -16.19
CA VAL A 27 -11.15 -6.68 -15.17
C VAL A 27 -12.67 -6.62 -15.05
N THR A 28 -13.24 -7.37 -14.11
CA THR A 28 -14.69 -7.33 -13.81
C THR A 28 -15.11 -6.07 -13.08
N VAL A 29 -14.23 -5.54 -12.22
CA VAL A 29 -14.50 -4.35 -11.40
C VAL A 29 -13.24 -3.49 -11.39
N GLU A 30 -13.40 -2.24 -11.80
CA GLU A 30 -12.36 -1.21 -11.77
C GLU A 30 -12.54 -0.29 -10.55
N VAL A 31 -11.50 -0.16 -9.72
CA VAL A 31 -11.57 0.62 -8.46
C VAL A 31 -10.28 1.37 -8.17
N SER A 32 -10.34 2.70 -8.18
CA SER A 32 -9.17 3.54 -7.97
C SER A 32 -8.82 3.83 -6.50
N ASN A 33 -9.70 3.48 -5.55
CA ASN A 33 -9.45 3.65 -4.11
C ASN A 33 -9.57 2.32 -3.35
N THR A 34 -8.45 1.66 -3.13
CA THR A 34 -8.36 0.42 -2.34
C THR A 34 -7.96 0.69 -0.88
N ALA A 35 -7.70 1.95 -0.49
CA ALA A 35 -7.12 2.28 0.80
C ALA A 35 -8.10 2.14 1.99
N GLY A 36 -9.41 2.24 1.75
CA GLY A 36 -10.43 2.20 2.80
C GLY A 36 -10.97 0.82 3.16
N GLY A 37 -10.49 -0.25 2.50
CA GLY A 37 -10.89 -1.64 2.75
C GLY A 37 -12.36 -2.00 2.48
N GLN A 38 -13.23 -1.02 2.18
CA GLN A 38 -14.67 -1.21 1.98
C GLN A 38 -14.98 -2.25 0.88
N LEU A 39 -14.15 -2.28 -0.17
CA LEU A 39 -14.32 -3.18 -1.31
C LEU A 39 -13.59 -4.51 -1.15
N ASN A 40 -12.89 -4.73 -0.03
CA ASN A 40 -12.25 -6.01 0.24
C ASN A 40 -13.27 -7.09 0.57
N ARG A 41 -14.45 -6.73 1.06
CA ARG A 41 -15.56 -7.69 1.20
C ARG A 41 -15.97 -8.29 -0.14
N LEU A 42 -15.92 -7.52 -1.22
CA LEU A 42 -16.25 -8.04 -2.55
C LEU A 42 -15.28 -9.15 -2.95
N VAL A 43 -13.98 -8.96 -2.67
CA VAL A 43 -12.95 -9.99 -2.87
C VAL A 43 -13.18 -11.18 -1.93
N ALA A 44 -13.49 -10.94 -0.66
CA ALA A 44 -13.72 -12.00 0.32
C ALA A 44 -15.00 -12.84 0.08
N GLN A 45 -15.95 -12.31 -0.70
CA GLN A 45 -17.26 -12.93 -0.96
C GLN A 45 -17.44 -13.34 -2.43
N SER A 46 -16.35 -13.43 -3.20
CA SER A 46 -16.39 -13.85 -4.60
C SER A 46 -15.08 -14.54 -5.00
N ASP A 47 -15.01 -15.03 -6.23
CA ASP A 47 -13.78 -15.58 -6.83
C ASP A 47 -12.90 -14.49 -7.48
N LEU A 48 -13.10 -13.22 -7.11
CA LEU A 48 -12.28 -12.14 -7.61
C LEU A 48 -10.92 -12.11 -6.92
N VAL A 49 -9.88 -11.81 -7.70
CA VAL A 49 -8.54 -11.52 -7.20
C VAL A 49 -8.27 -10.02 -7.29
N SER A 50 -7.50 -9.46 -6.35
CA SER A 50 -7.11 -8.06 -6.33
C SER A 50 -5.67 -7.88 -5.86
N ILE A 51 -5.18 -6.64 -5.94
CA ILE A 51 -3.87 -6.22 -5.43
C ILE A 51 -4.04 -5.43 -4.12
N MET A 52 -3.14 -5.65 -3.18
CA MET A 52 -3.16 -5.01 -1.85
C MET A 52 -1.72 -4.79 -1.35
N SER A 53 -1.50 -3.72 -0.58
CA SER A 53 -0.24 -3.51 0.15
C SER A 53 -0.10 -4.53 1.28
N GLU A 54 1.08 -5.13 1.45
CA GLU A 54 1.34 -6.08 2.54
C GLU A 54 1.05 -5.46 3.92
N SER A 55 1.36 -4.17 4.10
CA SER A 55 1.01 -3.44 5.32
C SER A 55 -0.50 -3.35 5.58
N GLN A 56 -1.33 -3.29 4.53
CA GLN A 56 -2.79 -3.26 4.64
C GLN A 56 -3.39 -4.64 4.91
N LEU A 57 -2.72 -5.69 4.47
CA LEU A 57 -3.12 -7.07 4.73
C LEU A 57 -3.03 -7.40 6.23
N GLY A 58 -2.05 -6.85 6.94
CA GLY A 58 -1.91 -7.01 8.40
C GLY A 58 -2.87 -6.15 9.24
N MET A 59 -3.68 -5.29 8.61
CA MET A 59 -4.63 -4.42 9.30
C MET A 59 -6.08 -4.94 9.17
N ALA A 60 -7.03 -4.27 9.80
CA ALA A 60 -8.46 -4.59 9.68
C ALA A 60 -8.96 -4.63 8.22
N SER A 61 -8.33 -3.88 7.32
CA SER A 61 -8.61 -3.94 5.87
C SER A 61 -8.32 -5.31 5.24
N GLY A 62 -7.36 -6.06 5.77
CA GLY A 62 -6.98 -7.39 5.26
C GLY A 62 -7.82 -8.54 5.82
N GLN A 63 -8.75 -8.29 6.73
CA GLN A 63 -9.51 -9.33 7.40
C GLN A 63 -10.28 -10.20 6.38
N GLY A 64 -10.08 -11.51 6.44
CA GLY A 64 -10.73 -12.47 5.53
C GLY A 64 -10.08 -12.57 4.15
N LEU A 65 -8.93 -11.93 3.93
CA LEU A 65 -8.13 -12.06 2.72
C LEU A 65 -6.87 -12.86 2.98
N ALA A 66 -6.42 -13.57 1.96
CA ALA A 66 -5.15 -14.28 1.96
C ALA A 66 -4.32 -13.89 0.74
N PRO A 67 -2.98 -13.78 0.87
CA PRO A 67 -2.12 -13.57 -0.27
C PRO A 67 -2.08 -14.84 -1.12
N LEU A 68 -2.16 -14.71 -2.44
CA LEU A 68 -1.93 -15.85 -3.33
C LEU A 68 -0.44 -16.24 -3.31
N PRO A 69 -0.10 -17.54 -3.39
CA PRO A 69 1.28 -18.02 -3.40
C PRO A 69 1.94 -17.81 -4.77
N MET A 70 1.98 -16.54 -5.22
CA MET A 70 2.55 -16.12 -6.50
C MET A 70 3.63 -15.06 -6.24
N ALA A 71 4.89 -15.49 -6.21
CA ALA A 71 6.02 -14.60 -5.94
C ALA A 71 6.17 -13.55 -7.06
N GLU A 72 5.85 -13.96 -8.28
CA GLU A 72 5.76 -13.17 -9.49
C GLU A 72 4.59 -12.18 -9.46
N ALA A 73 3.77 -12.13 -8.41
CA ALA A 73 2.79 -11.05 -8.20
C ALA A 73 3.28 -9.97 -7.24
N ARG A 74 4.45 -10.14 -6.62
CA ARG A 74 4.98 -9.21 -5.61
C ARG A 74 5.85 -8.15 -6.27
N PHE A 75 5.53 -6.88 -6.01
CA PHE A 75 6.28 -5.74 -6.50
C PHE A 75 6.56 -4.77 -5.35
N THR A 76 7.79 -4.27 -5.31
CA THR A 76 8.20 -3.26 -4.34
C THR A 76 7.80 -1.89 -4.87
N ARG A 77 7.15 -1.09 -4.03
CA ARG A 77 6.93 0.34 -4.31
C ARG A 77 7.69 1.18 -3.31
N THR A 78 8.32 2.24 -3.79
CA THR A 78 8.91 3.25 -2.91
C THR A 78 7.87 4.32 -2.61
N ILE A 79 7.65 4.59 -1.33
CA ILE A 79 6.82 5.71 -0.86
C ILE A 79 7.74 6.86 -0.50
N GLY A 80 7.42 8.04 -0.99
CA GLY A 80 8.22 9.24 -0.75
C GLY A 80 7.34 10.47 -0.52
N ALA A 81 7.93 11.47 0.14
CA ALA A 81 7.35 12.80 0.23
C ALA A 81 7.84 13.64 -0.96
N LEU A 82 6.92 14.33 -1.63
CA LEU A 82 7.25 15.20 -2.76
C LEU A 82 7.12 16.66 -2.34
N THR A 83 8.13 17.47 -2.64
CA THR A 83 8.16 18.91 -2.41
C THR A 83 8.55 19.64 -3.70
N ARG A 84 8.15 20.92 -3.81
CA ARG A 84 8.51 21.72 -4.98
C ARG A 84 9.99 22.07 -4.92
N LYS A 85 10.73 21.73 -5.98
CA LYS A 85 12.14 22.13 -6.13
C LYS A 85 12.28 23.65 -6.03
N GLY A 86 13.27 24.10 -5.27
CA GLY A 86 13.62 25.52 -5.13
C GLY A 86 12.75 26.31 -4.15
N VAL A 87 11.81 25.66 -3.45
CA VAL A 87 11.04 26.31 -2.38
C VAL A 87 11.56 25.84 -1.03
N ALA A 88 11.95 26.79 -0.18
CA ALA A 88 12.30 26.50 1.20
C ALA A 88 11.05 26.02 1.95
N LEU A 89 11.16 24.89 2.64
CA LEU A 89 10.10 24.39 3.50
C LEU A 89 10.05 25.22 4.79
N PRO A 90 8.86 25.54 5.32
CA PRO A 90 8.76 26.08 6.67
C PRO A 90 9.42 25.13 7.68
N PRO A 91 10.01 25.64 8.78
CA PRO A 91 10.70 24.81 9.76
C PRO A 91 9.86 23.64 10.29
N LEU A 92 8.55 23.84 10.48
CA LEU A 92 7.64 22.78 10.90
C LEU A 92 7.45 21.68 9.84
N ALA A 93 7.43 22.04 8.56
CA ALA A 93 7.32 21.07 7.47
C ALA A 93 8.62 20.25 7.34
N GLN A 94 9.77 20.87 7.52
CA GLN A 94 11.05 20.17 7.57
C GLN A 94 11.10 19.20 8.76
N ARG A 95 10.70 19.66 9.95
CA ARG A 95 10.62 18.82 11.14
C ARG A 95 9.65 17.65 10.96
N PHE A 96 8.54 17.87 10.27
CA PHE A 96 7.59 16.81 9.95
C PHE A 96 8.22 15.74 9.05
N LEU A 97 8.96 16.13 8.01
CA LEU A 97 9.64 15.18 7.12
C LEU A 97 10.70 14.35 7.87
N GLU A 98 11.47 14.96 8.76
CA GLU A 98 12.42 14.26 9.63
C GLU A 98 11.74 13.17 10.46
N LEU A 99 10.67 13.53 11.18
CA LEU A 99 9.90 12.59 12.00
C LEU A 99 9.25 11.49 11.16
N LEU A 100 8.79 11.82 9.96
CA LEU A 100 8.21 10.86 9.03
C LEU A 100 9.24 9.81 8.59
N GLU A 101 10.45 10.25 8.23
CA GLU A 101 11.55 9.36 7.86
C GLU A 101 12.02 8.48 9.03
N GLU A 102 12.18 9.05 10.22
CA GLU A 102 12.55 8.31 11.43
C GLU A 102 11.53 7.20 11.73
N THR A 103 10.23 7.55 11.66
CA THR A 103 9.14 6.59 11.90
C THR A 103 9.13 5.49 10.83
N ALA A 104 9.27 5.85 9.55
CA ALA A 104 9.27 4.88 8.45
C ALA A 104 10.45 3.90 8.51
N ARG A 105 11.63 4.34 8.96
CA ARG A 105 12.79 3.45 9.19
C ARG A 105 12.59 2.52 10.37
N GLY A 106 11.85 2.96 11.40
CA GLY A 106 11.52 2.16 12.58
C GLY A 106 10.46 1.08 12.34
N GLU A 107 9.67 1.18 11.26
CA GLU A 107 8.63 0.22 10.87
C GLU A 107 9.13 -0.93 9.98
N VAL A 108 10.44 -0.99 9.66
CA VAL A 108 11.01 -2.05 8.80
C VAL A 108 11.09 -3.39 9.54
N GLY A 109 9.95 -4.08 9.63
CA GLY A 109 9.74 -5.44 10.11
C GLY A 109 8.34 -5.92 9.70
N PRO A 110 8.06 -7.24 9.62
CA PRO A 110 6.73 -7.72 9.25
C PRO A 110 5.71 -7.10 10.20
N ALA A 111 4.69 -6.45 9.64
CA ALA A 111 3.75 -5.56 10.31
C ALA A 111 3.43 -5.99 11.76
N GLY A 112 4.21 -5.46 12.70
CA GLY A 112 3.92 -5.55 14.13
C GLY A 112 2.74 -4.63 14.44
N PRO A 113 1.97 -4.90 15.51
CA PRO A 113 0.81 -4.09 15.84
C PRO A 113 1.23 -2.63 15.99
N ALA A 114 0.43 -1.73 15.39
CA ALA A 114 0.62 -0.29 15.41
C ALA A 114 0.95 0.17 16.83
N ARG A 115 2.18 0.66 17.04
CA ARG A 115 2.61 1.18 18.34
C ARG A 115 1.78 2.43 18.65
N ARG A 116 0.79 2.26 19.53
CA ARG A 116 0.02 3.37 20.09
C ARG A 116 1.02 4.27 20.82
N GLY A 117 1.24 5.48 20.29
CA GLY A 117 2.25 6.41 20.79
C GLY A 117 2.19 6.55 22.31
N ALA A 118 3.27 6.15 22.98
CA ALA A 118 3.42 6.35 24.41
C ALA A 118 3.45 7.87 24.67
N ARG A 119 2.39 8.40 25.28
CA ARG A 119 2.41 9.74 25.87
C ARG A 119 3.58 9.78 26.86
N ARG A 120 4.59 10.61 26.60
CA ARG A 120 5.63 10.93 27.60
C ARG A 120 4.91 11.48 28.84
N PRO A 121 5.18 10.96 30.05
CA PRO A 121 4.62 11.56 31.26
C PRO A 121 5.14 12.99 31.39
N ALA A 122 4.22 13.91 31.70
CA ALA A 122 4.56 15.28 32.05
C ALA A 122 5.50 15.25 33.25
N ARG A 123 6.64 15.94 33.15
CA ARG A 123 7.50 16.20 34.32
C ARG A 123 6.71 17.10 35.26
N ALA A 124 6.52 16.62 36.50
CA ALA A 124 6.12 17.43 37.64
C ALA A 124 7.27 18.35 38.05
#